data_AF-A0A139D6I3-F1
#
_entry.id   AF-A0A139D6I3-F1
#
_cell.length_a   1.000
_cell.length_b   1.000
_cell.length_c   1.000
_cell.angle_alpha   90.00
_cell.angle_beta   90.00
_cell.angle_gamma   90.00
#
_symmetry.space_group_name_H-M   'P 1'
#
loop_
_entity.id
_entity.type
_entity.pdbx_description
1 polymer ?
#
loop_
_entity_poly.entity_id
_entity_poly.type
_entity_poly.pdbx_seq_one_letter_code
_entity_poly.pdbx_strand_id
1 'polypeptide(L)' 'QSLNLYMAEPNGRKLDALYQLAWERGLKTTYYLRSLGATGAEKTAPVAAPQPQVCSIDEPDCEACQ' A
#
# COMPACT_ATOMS: atom_id res chain seq x y z
N GLN A 1 8.69 -17.61 4.52
CA GLN A 1 7.74 -16.60 3.99
C GLN A 1 7.48 -15.59 5.09
N SER A 2 7.37 -14.29 4.77
CA SER A 2 7.03 -13.23 5.72
C SER A 2 5.68 -12.61 5.36
N LEU A 3 4.83 -12.38 6.37
CA LEU A 3 3.44 -11.93 6.17
C LEU A 3 3.30 -10.42 6.45
N ASN A 4 2.60 -9.70 5.57
CA ASN A 4 2.19 -8.32 5.83
C ASN A 4 0.82 -8.27 6.50
N LEU A 5 0.69 -7.47 7.56
CA LEU A 5 -0.54 -7.26 8.31
C LEU A 5 -1.19 -5.94 7.89
N TYR A 6 -2.51 -5.93 7.78
CA TYR A 6 -3.29 -4.75 7.40
C TYR A 6 -4.36 -4.49 8.46
N MET A 7 -4.42 -3.26 8.98
CA MET A 7 -5.37 -2.85 10.02
C MET A 7 -5.86 -1.44 9.75
N ALA A 8 -7.17 -1.24 9.62
CA ALA A 8 -7.72 0.08 9.30
C ALA A 8 -7.33 1.14 10.35
N GLU A 9 -7.58 0.88 11.63
CA GLU A 9 -7.28 1.83 12.70
C GLU A 9 -6.34 1.18 13.73
N PRO A 10 -5.09 1.66 13.85
CA PRO A 10 -4.15 1.12 14.81
C PRO A 10 -4.51 1.58 16.22
N ASN A 11 -4.68 0.63 17.14
CA ASN A 11 -4.83 0.90 18.57
C ASN A 11 -3.89 -0.05 19.32
N GLY A 12 -3.16 0.45 20.31
CA GLY A 12 -2.19 -0.35 21.07
C GLY A 12 -2.76 -1.67 21.61
N ARG A 13 -3.99 -1.66 22.15
CA ARG A 13 -4.65 -2.89 22.64
C ARG A 13 -5.00 -3.86 21.51
N LYS A 14 -5.44 -3.35 20.36
CA LYS A 14 -5.79 -4.20 19.21
C LYS A 14 -4.53 -4.80 18.57
N LEU A 15 -3.42 -4.06 18.56
CA LEU A 15 -2.14 -4.54 18.08
C LEU A 15 -1.59 -5.66 18.97
N ASP A 16 -1.64 -5.48 20.29
CA ASP A 16 -1.24 -6.51 21.25
C ASP A 16 -2.02 -7.82 21.05
N ALA A 17 -3.35 -7.73 20.98
CA ALA A 17 -4.20 -8.90 20.71
C ALA A 17 -3.90 -9.57 19.35
N LEU A 18 -3.61 -8.78 18.30
CA LEU A 18 -3.27 -9.29 16.97
C LEU A 18 -1.95 -10.08 16.99
N TYR A 19 -0.93 -9.58 17.69
CA TYR A 19 0.37 -10.27 17.80
C TYR A 19 0.29 -11.50 18.69
N GLN A 20 -0.49 -11.47 19.78
CA GLN A 20 -0.77 -12.65 20.59
C GLN A 20 -1.44 -13.75 19.77
N LEU A 21 -2.48 -13.39 19.01
CA LEU A 21 -3.15 -14.34 18.11
C LEU A 21 -2.20 -14.90 17.05
N ALA A 22 -1.34 -14.06 16.46
CA ALA A 22 -0.35 -14.54 15.49
C ALA A 22 0.60 -15.57 16.12
N TRP A 23 1.04 -15.34 17.35
CA TRP A 23 1.89 -16.27 18.09
C TRP A 23 1.18 -17.60 18.37
N GLU A 24 -0.06 -17.56 18.88
CA GLU A 24 -0.87 -18.76 19.15
C GLU A 24 -1.12 -19.59 17.88
N ARG A 25 -1.22 -18.94 16.72
CA ARG A 25 -1.37 -19.60 15.41
C ARG A 25 -0.05 -20.04 14.78
N GLY A 26 1.08 -19.84 15.46
CA GLY A 26 2.39 -20.30 15.00
C GLY A 26 2.96 -19.48 13.83
N LEU A 27 2.54 -18.22 13.66
CA LEU A 27 3.14 -17.33 12.67
C LEU A 27 4.57 -16.98 13.07
N LYS A 28 5.52 -17.41 12.23
CA LYS A 28 6.96 -17.26 12.52
C LYS A 28 7.48 -15.85 12.28
N THR A 29 6.94 -15.15 11.28
CA THR A 29 7.40 -13.80 10.91
C THR A 29 6.25 -12.93 10.42
N THR A 30 6.26 -11.69 10.87
CA THR A 30 5.47 -10.58 10.33
C THR A 30 6.45 -9.56 9.76
N TYR A 31 6.17 -9.01 8.58
CA TYR A 31 7.08 -8.10 7.91
C TYR A 31 6.70 -6.64 8.14
N TYR A 32 5.57 -6.20 7.60
CA TYR A 32 5.04 -4.86 7.82
C TYR A 32 3.62 -4.87 8.36
N LEU A 33 3.34 -3.91 9.23
CA LEU A 33 1.99 -3.46 9.53
C LEU A 33 1.67 -2.26 8.63
N ARG A 34 0.56 -2.35 7.90
CA ARG A 34 -0.02 -1.26 7.12
C ARG A 34 -1.31 -0.82 7.80
N SER A 35 -1.41 0.45 8.14
CA SER A 35 -2.63 1.01 8.70
C SER A 35 -3.09 2.25 7.96
N LEU A 36 -4.39 2.52 8.01
CA LEU A 36 -4.95 3.75 7.49
C LEU A 36 -4.86 4.80 8.61
N GLY A 37 -4.44 6.02 8.26
CA GLY A 37 -4.45 7.14 9.20
C GLY A 37 -5.88 7.43 9.66
N ALA A 38 -6.05 7.79 10.94
CA ALA A 38 -7.36 8.12 11.52
C ALA A 38 -8.03 9.31 10.79
N THR A 39 -7.22 10.23 10.29
CA THR A 39 -7.58 11.10 9.18
C THR A 39 -6.99 10.46 7.94
N GLY A 40 -7.83 9.98 7.02
CA GLY A 40 -7.35 9.73 5.67
C GLY A 40 -6.70 11.03 5.23
N ALA A 41 -5.39 11.03 4.99
CA ALA A 41 -4.70 12.21 4.49
C ALA A 41 -5.52 12.67 3.29
N GLU A 42 -6.20 13.81 3.42
CA GLU A 42 -6.89 14.43 2.31
C GLU A 42 -5.82 14.54 1.25
N LYS A 43 -5.96 13.71 0.22
CA LYS A 43 -5.09 13.71 -0.93
C LYS A 43 -5.36 15.06 -1.58
N THR A 44 -4.67 16.11 -1.13
CA THR A 44 -4.42 17.27 -1.95
C THR A 44 -3.81 16.68 -3.20
N ALA A 45 -4.64 16.62 -4.25
CA ALA A 45 -4.21 16.18 -5.56
C ALA A 45 -2.89 16.90 -5.82
N PRO A 46 -1.79 16.19 -6.11
CA PRO A 46 -0.63 16.88 -6.63
C PRO A 46 -1.12 17.60 -7.87
N VAL A 47 -1.00 18.93 -7.84
CA VAL A 47 -1.10 19.79 -9.00
C VAL A 47 -0.40 19.07 -10.15
N ALA A 48 -1.19 18.78 -11.19
CA ALA A 48 -0.81 18.18 -12.48
C ALA A 48 0.69 17.87 -12.63
N ALA A 49 1.10 16.66 -12.22
CA ALA A 49 2.25 16.04 -12.85
C ALA A 49 1.78 15.57 -14.24
N PRO A 50 2.42 15.98 -15.35
CA PRO A 50 2.04 15.48 -16.66
C PRO A 50 2.22 13.96 -16.66
N GLN A 51 1.13 13.25 -16.93
CA GLN A 51 1.15 11.82 -17.21
C GLN A 51 2.20 11.58 -18.31
N PRO A 52 3.16 10.66 -18.17
CA PRO A 52 3.90 10.18 -19.33
C PRO A 52 2.86 9.58 -20.26
N GLN A 53 2.72 10.19 -21.44
CA GLN A 53 1.82 9.72 -22.48
C GLN A 53 2.35 8.36 -22.93
N VAL A 54 1.85 7.28 -22.35
CA VAL A 54 1.99 5.95 -22.94
C VAL A 54 1.14 5.96 -24.20
N CYS A 55 1.78 6.23 -25.33
CA CYS A 55 1.15 6.10 -26.64
C CYS A 55 0.58 4.70 -26.79
N SER A 56 -0.68 4.59 -27.21
CA SER A 56 -1.23 3.31 -27.64
C SER A 56 -0.52 2.85 -28.90
N ILE A 57 -0.17 1.56 -28.94
CA ILE A 57 0.54 0.87 -30.03
C ILE A 57 -0.15 0.97 -31.41
N ASP A 58 -1.40 1.42 -31.46
CA ASP A 58 -2.20 1.54 -32.69
C ASP A 58 -2.04 2.87 -33.44
N GLU A 59 -1.23 3.83 -32.95
CA GLU A 59 -0.97 5.10 -33.64
C GLU A 59 0.40 5.09 -34.36
N PRO A 60 0.43 5.17 -35.71
CA PRO A 60 1.65 5.01 -36.51
C PRO A 60 2.62 6.22 -36.49
N ASP A 61 2.28 7.30 -35.79
CA ASP A 61 3.13 8.49 -35.63
C ASP A 61 3.78 8.60 -34.24
N CYS A 62 3.51 7.67 -33.31
CA CYS A 62 4.26 7.66 -32.05
C CYS A 62 5.59 6.93 -32.22
N GLU A 63 6.63 7.68 -32.59
CA GLU A 63 8.01 7.23 -32.49
C GLU A 63 8.36 6.97 -31.01
N ALA A 64 8.36 5.70 -30.61
CA ALA A 64 8.85 5.24 -29.33
C ALA A 64 10.37 5.47 -29.21
N CYS A 65 10.75 6.66 -28.76
CA CYS A 65 12.14 6.99 -28.46
C CYS A 65 12.64 6.26 -27.20
N GLN A 66 13.59 5.34 -27.45
CA GLN A 66 14.71 4.84 -26.62
C GLN A 66 14.68 5.01 -25.10
#